data_AF-A0A9N9N1U5-F1
#
_entry.id   AF-A0A9N9N1U5-F1
#
_cell.length_a   1.000
_cell.length_b   1.000
_cell.length_c   1.000
_cell.angle_alpha   90.00
_cell.angle_beta   90.00
_cell.angle_gamma   90.00
#
_symmetry.space_group_name_H-M   'P 1'
#
loop_
_entity.id
_entity.type
_entity.pdbx_description
1 polymer ?
#
loop_
_entity_poly.entity_id
_entity_poly.type
_entity_poly.pdbx_seq_one_letter_code
_entity_poly.pdbx_strand_id
1 'polypeptide(L)'
;MSKAKIDLANLDFSRTYSFEEFESINEQLKTHSLEFNGQPVNLFDLDENGKLVPMPQATHCMGITVAEIIRQLGNWNIQTRQNGDIKASQGGFNFNVGGHRAPDVSFTPKSVSRQLTELQRWTFQGQSFTPTFVVEVGDTESRSTFEELDGKFKRGYFALGTSVQLGWLIDPRNSKIWVYKRSQHGNVFRREHAWGDVEGGDILPGFTLNVLMIGEVISQKSSESSSENEELQINCPECDATFSDRYTFTKHYVNKHVCKRRRT
;
A
#
# COMPACT_ATOMS: atom_id res chain seq x y z
N MET A 1 -33.77 -0.30 3.74
CA MET A 1 -34.23 -1.38 2.84
C MET A 1 -33.37 -2.60 3.10
N SER A 2 -33.98 -3.77 3.29
CA SER A 2 -33.25 -5.04 3.43
C SER A 2 -32.44 -5.27 2.15
N LYS A 3 -31.11 -5.21 2.20
CA LYS A 3 -30.26 -5.62 1.07
C LYS A 3 -30.56 -7.10 0.82
N ALA A 4 -30.95 -7.46 -0.40
CA ALA A 4 -31.18 -8.86 -0.75
C ALA A 4 -29.92 -9.65 -0.41
N LYS A 5 -30.05 -10.70 0.39
CA LYS A 5 -28.91 -11.50 0.85
C LYS A 5 -28.35 -12.26 -0.35
N ILE A 6 -27.22 -11.80 -0.90
CA ILE A 6 -26.54 -12.46 -2.02
C ILE A 6 -26.00 -13.80 -1.52
N ASP A 7 -26.27 -14.85 -2.27
CA ASP A 7 -25.76 -16.19 -2.00
C ASP A 7 -24.27 -16.27 -2.35
N LEU A 8 -23.42 -16.29 -1.32
CA LEU A 8 -21.96 -16.38 -1.48
C LEU A 8 -21.51 -17.70 -2.10
N ALA A 9 -22.30 -18.78 -1.99
CA ALA A 9 -21.93 -20.08 -2.54
C ALA A 9 -22.07 -20.15 -4.07
N ASN A 10 -22.85 -19.25 -4.66
CA ASN A 10 -23.21 -19.25 -6.08
C ASN A 10 -22.86 -17.91 -6.75
N LEU A 11 -21.69 -17.34 -6.42
CA LEU A 11 -21.19 -16.14 -7.09
C LEU A 11 -20.79 -16.45 -8.54
N ASP A 12 -21.28 -15.65 -9.48
CA ASP A 12 -20.96 -15.72 -10.90
C ASP A 12 -19.88 -14.68 -11.25
N PHE A 13 -18.63 -15.13 -11.35
CA PHE A 13 -17.49 -14.26 -11.69
C PHE A 13 -17.50 -13.73 -13.14
N SER A 14 -18.44 -14.20 -13.98
CA SER A 14 -18.57 -13.73 -15.36
C SER A 14 -19.47 -12.52 -15.52
N ARG A 15 -20.37 -12.25 -14.56
CA ARG A 15 -21.33 -11.15 -14.61
C ARG A 15 -20.79 -9.86 -13.98
N THR A 16 -21.47 -8.76 -14.30
CA THR A 16 -21.27 -7.46 -13.67
C THR A 16 -22.09 -7.34 -12.38
N TYR A 17 -21.48 -6.78 -11.34
CA TYR A 17 -22.07 -6.47 -10.05
C TYR A 17 -22.18 -4.96 -9.87
N SER A 18 -23.31 -4.51 -9.31
CA SER A 18 -23.46 -3.14 -8.82
C SER A 18 -22.57 -2.89 -7.59
N PHE A 19 -22.30 -1.62 -7.29
CA PHE A 19 -21.54 -1.25 -6.11
C PHE A 19 -22.22 -1.71 -4.81
N GLU A 20 -23.55 -1.63 -4.75
CA GLU A 20 -24.33 -2.06 -3.58
C GLU A 20 -24.24 -3.57 -3.36
N GLU A 21 -24.24 -4.37 -4.44
CA GLU A 21 -24.02 -5.82 -4.38
C GLU A 21 -22.59 -6.13 -3.92
N PHE A 22 -21.59 -5.47 -4.52
CA PHE A 22 -20.18 -5.59 -4.13
C PHE A 22 -19.95 -5.32 -2.64
N GLU A 23 -20.46 -4.18 -2.13
CA GLU A 23 -20.41 -3.87 -0.71
C GLU A 23 -21.12 -4.94 0.12
N SER A 24 -22.30 -5.40 -0.32
CA SER A 24 -23.05 -6.44 0.39
C SER A 24 -22.32 -7.78 0.46
N ILE A 25 -21.54 -8.14 -0.56
CA ILE A 25 -20.72 -9.36 -0.58
C ILE A 25 -19.57 -9.21 0.41
N ASN A 26 -18.81 -8.11 0.33
CA ASN A 26 -17.67 -7.86 1.21
C ASN A 26 -18.09 -7.71 2.68
N GLU A 27 -19.27 -7.15 2.97
CA GLU A 27 -19.82 -7.13 4.33
C GLU A 27 -20.14 -8.55 4.85
N GLN A 28 -20.67 -9.44 4.01
CA GLN A 28 -20.96 -10.83 4.41
C GLN A 28 -19.67 -11.64 4.68
N LEU A 29 -18.60 -11.39 3.92
CA LEU A 29 -17.30 -12.06 4.08
C LEU A 29 -16.56 -11.69 5.38
N LYS A 30 -17.01 -10.67 6.12
CA LYS A 30 -16.47 -10.37 7.46
C LYS A 30 -16.74 -11.49 8.47
N THR A 31 -17.79 -12.28 8.25
CA THR A 31 -18.23 -13.36 9.15
C THR A 31 -18.29 -14.72 8.48
N HIS A 32 -17.97 -14.80 7.18
CA HIS A 32 -18.00 -16.02 6.38
C HIS A 32 -16.72 -16.10 5.55
N SER A 33 -16.12 -17.29 5.48
CA SER A 33 -15.00 -17.54 4.58
C SER A 33 -15.52 -18.15 3.28
N LEU A 34 -15.05 -17.64 2.15
CA LEU A 34 -15.24 -18.27 0.85
C LEU A 34 -13.93 -18.94 0.44
N GLU A 35 -14.00 -20.06 -0.25
CA GLU A 35 -12.83 -20.64 -0.91
C GLU A 35 -12.94 -20.45 -2.43
N PHE A 36 -11.85 -20.00 -3.05
CA PHE A 36 -11.72 -19.89 -4.50
C PHE A 36 -10.41 -20.55 -4.92
N ASN A 37 -10.47 -21.53 -5.82
CA ASN A 37 -9.31 -22.33 -6.25
C ASN A 37 -8.48 -22.90 -5.08
N GLY A 38 -9.15 -23.32 -4.00
CA GLY A 38 -8.49 -23.89 -2.81
C GLY A 38 -7.74 -22.87 -1.94
N GLN A 39 -8.03 -21.58 -2.09
CA GLN A 39 -7.50 -20.51 -1.24
C GLN A 39 -8.63 -19.77 -0.54
N PRO A 40 -8.46 -19.37 0.74
CA PRO A 40 -9.45 -18.57 1.43
C PRO A 40 -9.50 -17.15 0.84
N VAL A 41 -10.70 -16.69 0.56
CA VAL A 41 -11.05 -15.35 0.08
C VAL A 41 -12.00 -14.73 1.10
N ASN A 42 -11.60 -13.59 1.64
CA ASN A 42 -12.40 -12.81 2.59
C ASN A 42 -12.68 -11.38 2.09
N LEU A 43 -12.21 -11.06 0.89
CA LEU A 43 -12.47 -9.78 0.24
C LEU A 43 -12.43 -9.94 -1.29
N PHE A 44 -13.23 -9.14 -1.97
CA PHE A 44 -13.17 -8.97 -3.41
C PHE A 44 -12.75 -7.53 -3.76
N ASP A 45 -12.03 -7.41 -4.87
CA ASP A 45 -11.96 -6.21 -5.68
C ASP A 45 -13.12 -6.22 -6.70
N LEU A 46 -13.44 -5.06 -7.25
CA LEU A 46 -14.28 -4.94 -8.44
C LEU A 46 -13.43 -4.42 -9.59
N ASP A 47 -13.40 -5.13 -10.73
CA ASP A 47 -12.62 -4.70 -11.89
C ASP A 47 -13.29 -3.56 -12.68
N GLU A 48 -12.59 -3.08 -13.71
CA GLU A 48 -13.06 -2.04 -14.63
C GLU A 48 -14.36 -2.40 -15.38
N ASN A 49 -14.72 -3.68 -15.44
CA ASN A 49 -15.95 -4.19 -16.06
C ASN A 49 -17.04 -4.50 -15.02
N GLY A 50 -16.79 -4.18 -13.74
CA GLY A 50 -17.68 -4.48 -12.63
C GLY A 50 -17.72 -5.96 -12.25
N LYS A 51 -16.69 -6.75 -12.59
CA LYS A 51 -16.60 -8.17 -12.21
C LYS A 51 -15.86 -8.32 -10.89
N LEU A 52 -16.27 -9.30 -10.09
CA LEU A 52 -15.58 -9.62 -8.85
C LEU A 52 -14.21 -10.23 -9.15
N VAL A 53 -13.18 -9.68 -8.51
CA VAL A 53 -11.82 -10.23 -8.55
C VAL A 53 -11.49 -10.72 -7.15
N PRO A 54 -11.34 -12.05 -6.96
CA PRO A 54 -10.95 -12.60 -5.66
C PRO A 54 -9.66 -11.98 -5.15
N MET A 55 -9.63 -11.58 -3.89
CA MET A 55 -8.39 -11.20 -3.20
C MET A 55 -8.03 -12.32 -2.22
N PRO A 56 -7.08 -13.21 -2.59
CA PRO A 56 -6.56 -14.20 -1.67
C PRO A 56 -5.96 -13.52 -0.43
N GLN A 57 -5.98 -14.22 0.70
CA GLN A 57 -5.30 -13.70 1.89
C GLN A 57 -3.80 -13.54 1.66
N ALA A 58 -3.26 -12.38 2.03
CA ALA A 58 -1.83 -12.15 2.01
C ALA A 58 -1.12 -13.17 2.93
N THR A 59 -0.09 -13.83 2.40
CA THR A 59 0.74 -14.74 3.20
C THR A 59 1.51 -13.95 4.26
N HIS A 60 2.05 -14.66 5.27
CA HIS A 60 2.78 -14.04 6.38
C HIS A 60 3.89 -13.08 5.91
N CYS A 61 4.76 -13.52 4.99
CA CYS A 61 5.88 -12.71 4.50
C CYS A 61 5.40 -11.53 3.62
N MET A 62 4.31 -11.69 2.88
CA MET A 62 3.70 -10.59 2.12
C MET A 62 3.17 -9.51 3.08
N GLY A 63 2.46 -9.91 4.14
CA GLY A 63 1.97 -9.00 5.16
C GLY A 63 3.10 -8.24 5.88
N ILE A 64 4.21 -8.91 6.22
CA ILE A 64 5.40 -8.27 6.80
C ILE A 64 6.02 -7.27 5.81
N THR A 65 6.12 -7.64 4.53
CA THR A 65 6.64 -6.76 3.48
C THR A 65 5.81 -5.48 3.36
N VAL A 66 4.49 -5.60 3.34
CA VAL A 66 3.56 -4.47 3.31
C VAL A 66 3.75 -3.57 4.54
N ALA A 67 3.84 -4.16 5.74
CA ALA A 67 4.05 -3.41 6.97
C ALA A 67 5.37 -2.62 6.95
N GLU A 68 6.44 -3.21 6.44
CA GLU A 68 7.75 -2.55 6.34
C GLU A 68 7.74 -1.40 5.34
N ILE A 69 7.11 -1.57 4.18
CA ILE A 69 6.95 -0.50 3.18
C ILE A 69 6.16 0.67 3.79
N ILE A 70 5.05 0.39 4.49
CA ILE A 70 4.25 1.42 5.18
C ILE A 70 5.09 2.14 6.23
N ARG A 71 5.91 1.41 7.00
CA ARG A 71 6.78 2.00 8.03
C ARG A 71 7.77 2.99 7.40
N GLN A 72 8.48 2.59 6.35
CA GLN A 72 9.44 3.46 5.66
C GLN A 72 8.75 4.68 5.04
N LEU A 73 7.64 4.47 4.35
CA LEU A 73 6.88 5.55 3.71
C LEU A 73 6.28 6.51 4.76
N GLY A 74 5.82 5.99 5.89
CA GLY A 74 5.30 6.76 7.02
C GLY A 74 6.36 7.65 7.66
N ASN A 75 7.57 7.11 7.87
CA ASN A 75 8.71 7.88 8.34
C ASN A 75 9.03 9.03 7.38
N TRP A 76 9.16 8.76 6.08
CA TRP A 76 9.39 9.79 5.08
C TRP A 76 8.29 10.86 5.07
N ASN A 77 7.02 10.45 5.05
CA ASN A 77 5.86 11.35 4.97
C ASN A 77 5.82 12.35 6.14
N ILE A 78 6.12 11.87 7.35
CA ILE A 78 6.15 12.68 8.57
C ILE A 78 7.42 13.54 8.63
N GLN A 79 8.59 12.92 8.46
CA GLN A 79 9.89 13.57 8.66
C GLN A 79 10.18 14.66 7.62
N THR A 80 9.74 14.44 6.38
CA THR A 80 9.89 15.42 5.29
C THR A 80 8.65 16.32 5.13
N ARG A 81 7.67 16.20 6.02
CA ARG A 81 6.46 17.04 6.10
C ARG A 81 5.63 17.03 4.82
N GLN A 82 5.57 15.91 4.12
CA GLN A 82 4.66 15.72 2.99
C GLN A 82 3.21 15.82 3.46
N ASN A 83 2.91 15.28 4.65
CA ASN A 83 1.58 15.25 5.27
C ASN A 83 0.47 14.75 4.30
N GLY A 84 0.79 13.78 3.45
CA GLY A 84 -0.19 13.03 2.69
C GLY A 84 -0.76 11.86 3.50
N ASP A 85 -1.72 11.15 2.91
CA ASP A 85 -2.34 9.98 3.52
C ASP A 85 -1.66 8.72 3.00
N ILE A 86 -1.32 7.81 3.91
CA ILE A 86 -0.85 6.46 3.58
C ILE A 86 -1.94 5.49 3.99
N LYS A 87 -2.32 4.58 3.10
CA LYS A 87 -3.29 3.51 3.40
C LYS A 87 -2.70 2.14 3.09
N ALA A 88 -3.14 1.16 3.89
CA ALA A 88 -2.90 -0.27 3.69
C ALA A 88 -4.10 -0.93 2.96
N SER A 89 -3.94 -2.21 2.60
CA SER A 89 -4.83 -3.07 1.80
C SER A 89 -6.33 -3.13 2.17
N GLN A 90 -6.79 -2.55 3.28
CA GLN A 90 -8.23 -2.47 3.62
C GLN A 90 -8.87 -1.11 3.31
N GLY A 91 -8.09 -0.10 2.92
CA GLY A 91 -8.56 1.27 2.76
C GLY A 91 -9.00 1.65 1.34
N GLY A 92 -9.54 0.69 0.57
CA GLY A 92 -9.75 0.71 -0.89
C GLY A 92 -10.22 2.04 -1.51
N PHE A 93 -10.10 2.15 -2.83
CA PHE A 93 -10.52 3.36 -3.56
C PHE A 93 -11.57 3.01 -4.60
N ASN A 94 -12.49 3.93 -4.80
CA ASN A 94 -13.29 3.96 -6.01
C ASN A 94 -12.45 4.60 -7.12
N PHE A 95 -11.98 3.81 -8.09
CA PHE A 95 -11.23 4.32 -9.24
C PHE A 95 -12.14 4.81 -10.37
N ASN A 96 -13.48 4.78 -10.21
CA ASN A 96 -14.53 5.03 -11.21
C ASN A 96 -14.40 4.18 -12.48
N VAL A 97 -13.33 4.42 -13.25
CA VAL A 97 -12.98 3.72 -14.48
C VAL A 97 -12.23 2.42 -14.20
N GLY A 98 -11.39 2.39 -13.15
CA GLY A 98 -10.58 1.21 -12.79
C GLY A 98 -11.25 0.20 -11.86
N GLY A 99 -12.54 0.42 -11.56
CA GLY A 99 -13.32 -0.35 -10.59
C GLY A 99 -13.08 0.06 -9.13
N HIS A 100 -13.39 -0.83 -8.19
CA HIS A 100 -13.12 -0.65 -6.76
C HIS A 100 -11.90 -1.49 -6.40
N ARG A 101 -10.78 -0.84 -6.12
CA ARG A 101 -9.49 -1.50 -5.94
C ARG A 101 -8.87 -1.14 -4.61
N ALA A 102 -8.31 -2.15 -3.94
CA ALA A 102 -7.54 -1.96 -2.72
C ALA A 102 -6.06 -2.30 -2.96
N PRO A 103 -5.20 -1.29 -3.24
CA PRO A 103 -3.76 -1.52 -3.31
C PRO A 103 -3.19 -1.88 -1.93
N ASP A 104 -2.15 -2.70 -1.90
CA ASP A 104 -1.52 -3.11 -0.64
C ASP A 104 -0.95 -1.93 0.14
N VAL A 105 -0.33 -0.99 -0.58
CA VAL A 105 0.09 0.30 -0.04
C VAL A 105 -0.32 1.39 -1.02
N SER A 106 -0.76 2.53 -0.52
CA SER A 106 -0.98 3.71 -1.34
C SER A 106 -0.59 5.00 -0.64
N PHE A 107 -0.28 6.01 -1.43
CA PHE A 107 -0.06 7.37 -0.95
C PHE A 107 -0.92 8.37 -1.74
N THR A 108 -1.67 9.18 -0.99
CA THR A 108 -2.47 10.30 -1.51
C THR A 108 -1.83 11.60 -1.06
N PRO A 109 -1.46 12.52 -1.97
CA PRO A 109 -0.85 13.78 -1.60
C PRO A 109 -1.77 14.63 -0.73
N LYS A 110 -1.16 15.41 0.15
CA LYS A 110 -1.83 16.38 1.03
C LYS A 110 -2.79 17.31 0.30
N SER A 111 -2.44 17.74 -0.91
CA SER A 111 -3.26 18.63 -1.73
C SER A 111 -4.62 18.01 -2.08
N VAL A 112 -4.67 16.70 -2.28
CA VAL A 112 -5.91 15.93 -2.52
C VAL A 112 -6.62 15.66 -1.19
N SER A 113 -5.89 15.13 -0.20
CA SER A 113 -6.42 14.78 1.13
C SER A 113 -7.19 15.94 1.79
N ARG A 114 -6.64 17.15 1.73
CA ARG A 114 -7.26 18.35 2.32
C ARG A 114 -8.55 18.80 1.65
N GLN A 115 -8.80 18.38 0.42
CA GLN A 115 -9.99 18.72 -0.34
C GLN A 115 -11.12 17.70 -0.12
N LEU A 116 -10.85 16.59 0.57
CA LEU A 116 -11.87 15.58 0.85
C LEU A 116 -12.95 16.14 1.77
N THR A 117 -14.20 15.97 1.35
CA THR A 117 -15.38 16.23 2.19
C THR A 117 -15.45 15.23 3.35
N GLU A 118 -16.26 15.52 4.38
CA GLU A 118 -16.49 14.56 5.46
C GLU A 118 -17.09 13.24 4.95
N LEU A 119 -17.98 13.33 3.95
CA LEU A 119 -18.58 12.16 3.33
C LEU A 119 -17.51 11.25 2.69
N GLN A 120 -16.58 11.83 1.92
CA GLN A 120 -15.46 11.08 1.31
C GLN A 120 -14.46 10.52 2.33
N ARG A 121 -14.34 11.13 3.52
CA ARG A 121 -13.42 10.69 4.57
C ARG A 121 -13.95 9.52 5.37
N TRP A 122 -15.26 9.51 5.63
CA TRP A 122 -15.90 8.55 6.54
C TRP A 122 -16.73 7.49 5.82
N THR A 123 -16.93 7.62 4.51
CA THR A 123 -17.69 6.66 3.67
C THR A 123 -17.03 6.52 2.29
N PHE A 124 -17.49 5.54 1.50
CA PHE A 124 -17.13 5.41 0.08
C PHE A 124 -17.98 6.30 -0.85
N GLN A 125 -18.80 7.20 -0.29
CA GLN A 125 -19.70 8.07 -1.04
C GLN A 125 -19.04 9.42 -1.35
N GLY A 126 -19.59 10.12 -2.35
CA GLY A 126 -19.07 11.39 -2.85
C GLY A 126 -18.25 11.22 -4.13
N GLN A 127 -17.53 12.27 -4.53
CA GLN A 127 -16.71 12.21 -5.75
C GLN A 127 -15.51 11.28 -5.52
N SER A 128 -15.27 10.39 -6.48
CA SER A 128 -14.12 9.49 -6.42
C SER A 128 -12.80 10.25 -6.49
N PHE A 129 -11.81 9.73 -5.77
CA PHE A 129 -10.43 10.19 -5.82
C PHE A 129 -9.51 8.97 -5.77
N THR A 130 -8.31 9.13 -6.30
CA THR A 130 -7.33 8.05 -6.42
C THR A 130 -5.97 8.52 -5.89
N PRO A 131 -5.15 7.60 -5.37
CA PRO A 131 -3.80 7.92 -4.91
C PRO A 131 -2.90 8.29 -6.09
N THR A 132 -1.74 8.89 -5.81
CA THR A 132 -0.71 9.12 -6.84
C THR A 132 0.34 8.02 -6.90
N PHE A 133 0.45 7.23 -5.82
CA PHE A 133 1.38 6.13 -5.70
C PHE A 133 0.70 4.90 -5.11
N VAL A 134 1.00 3.73 -5.67
CA VAL A 134 0.47 2.42 -5.25
C VAL A 134 1.57 1.37 -5.21
N VAL A 135 1.42 0.37 -4.34
CA VAL A 135 2.26 -0.83 -4.30
C VAL A 135 1.37 -2.06 -4.23
N GLU A 136 1.78 -3.10 -4.94
CA GLU A 136 1.30 -4.47 -4.79
C GLU A 136 2.46 -5.36 -4.36
N VAL A 137 2.21 -6.29 -3.44
CA VAL A 137 3.16 -7.30 -3.01
C VAL A 137 2.62 -8.67 -3.42
N GLY A 138 3.29 -9.31 -4.38
CA GLY A 138 2.76 -10.51 -5.02
C GLY A 138 3.84 -11.41 -5.61
N ASP A 139 3.52 -12.69 -5.75
CA ASP A 139 4.37 -13.66 -6.44
C ASP A 139 4.24 -13.47 -7.95
N THR A 140 5.38 -13.26 -8.61
CA THR A 140 5.50 -13.01 -10.05
C THR A 140 6.23 -14.13 -10.79
N GLU A 141 6.45 -15.27 -10.14
CA GLU A 141 7.09 -16.44 -10.74
C GLU A 141 6.23 -17.03 -11.86
N SER A 142 4.94 -17.23 -11.59
CA SER A 142 3.99 -17.69 -12.60
C SER A 142 3.63 -16.59 -13.58
N ARG A 143 3.69 -16.92 -14.87
CA ARG A 143 3.28 -16.02 -15.95
C ARG A 143 1.82 -15.57 -15.80
N SER A 144 0.91 -16.45 -15.45
CA SER A 144 -0.51 -16.11 -15.31
C SER A 144 -0.74 -15.11 -14.17
N THR A 145 -0.13 -15.35 -13.01
CA THR A 145 -0.22 -14.46 -11.85
C THR A 145 0.40 -13.10 -12.15
N PHE A 146 1.55 -13.06 -12.85
CA PHE A 146 2.15 -11.82 -13.27
C PHE A 146 1.27 -11.05 -14.27
N GLU A 147 0.66 -11.73 -15.25
CA GLU A 147 -0.24 -11.11 -16.22
C GLU A 147 -1.51 -10.53 -15.56
N GLU A 148 -2.04 -11.18 -14.51
CA GLU A 148 -3.14 -10.66 -13.70
C GLU A 148 -2.75 -9.38 -12.95
N LEU A 149 -1.62 -9.40 -12.24
CA LEU A 149 -1.10 -8.22 -11.52
C LEU A 149 -0.77 -7.07 -12.47
N ASP A 150 -0.09 -7.34 -13.59
CA ASP A 150 0.18 -6.35 -14.63
C ASP A 150 -1.11 -5.77 -15.23
N GLY A 151 -2.13 -6.62 -15.42
CA GLY A 151 -3.47 -6.21 -15.81
C GLY A 151 -4.10 -5.25 -14.79
N LYS A 152 -3.99 -5.55 -13.49
CA LYS A 152 -4.47 -4.69 -12.38
C LYS A 152 -3.80 -3.31 -12.43
N PHE A 153 -2.48 -3.26 -12.67
CA PHE A 153 -1.77 -2.00 -12.84
C PHE A 153 -2.26 -1.24 -14.08
N LYS A 154 -2.28 -1.86 -15.27
CA LYS A 154 -2.56 -1.17 -16.53
C LYS A 154 -4.02 -0.73 -16.68
N ARG A 155 -4.97 -1.61 -16.36
CA ARG A 155 -6.41 -1.38 -16.57
C ARG A 155 -7.14 -0.87 -15.33
N GLY A 156 -6.59 -1.10 -14.14
CA GLY A 156 -7.11 -0.56 -12.89
C GLY A 156 -6.38 0.73 -12.51
N TYR A 157 -5.19 0.59 -11.92
CA TYR A 157 -4.50 1.73 -11.30
C TYR A 157 -4.12 2.83 -12.27
N PHE A 158 -3.63 2.48 -13.46
CA PHE A 158 -3.18 3.42 -14.48
C PHE A 158 -4.21 3.68 -15.60
N ALA A 159 -5.47 3.32 -15.39
CA ALA A 159 -6.55 3.65 -16.33
C ALA A 159 -6.61 5.16 -16.62
N LEU A 160 -7.21 5.54 -17.76
CA LEU A 160 -7.50 6.94 -18.05
C LEU A 160 -8.52 7.46 -17.03
N GLY A 161 -8.24 8.62 -16.43
CA GLY A 161 -9.06 9.21 -15.38
C GLY A 161 -8.59 8.92 -13.94
N THR A 162 -7.52 8.14 -13.76
CA THR A 162 -6.87 7.96 -12.45
C THR A 162 -5.70 8.92 -12.26
N SER A 163 -5.40 9.26 -11.01
CA SER A 163 -4.31 10.13 -10.60
C SER A 163 -3.01 9.37 -10.33
N VAL A 164 -2.99 8.05 -10.48
CA VAL A 164 -1.79 7.22 -10.22
C VAL A 164 -0.71 7.57 -11.24
N GLN A 165 0.48 7.86 -10.73
CA GLN A 165 1.65 8.23 -11.52
C GLN A 165 2.84 7.29 -11.30
N LEU A 166 2.91 6.62 -10.15
CA LEU A 166 3.95 5.64 -9.82
C LEU A 166 3.31 4.40 -9.20
N GLY A 167 3.79 3.23 -9.60
CA GLY A 167 3.35 1.95 -9.08
C GLY A 167 4.52 0.99 -8.93
N TRP A 168 4.60 0.25 -7.83
CA TRP A 168 5.58 -0.81 -7.66
C TRP A 168 4.89 -2.16 -7.46
N LEU A 169 5.31 -3.17 -8.23
CA LEU A 169 4.99 -4.56 -7.94
C LEU A 169 6.25 -5.21 -7.36
N ILE A 170 6.17 -5.61 -6.09
CA ILE A 170 7.30 -6.14 -5.34
C ILE A 170 7.06 -7.61 -5.05
N ASP A 171 7.99 -8.44 -5.49
CA ASP A 171 8.01 -9.87 -5.23
C ASP A 171 9.21 -10.19 -4.33
N PRO A 172 9.02 -10.19 -2.99
CA PRO A 172 10.09 -10.45 -2.06
C PRO A 172 10.56 -11.91 -2.08
N ARG A 173 9.73 -12.83 -2.58
CA ARG A 173 10.07 -14.26 -2.65
C ARG A 173 11.08 -14.52 -3.77
N ASN A 174 10.84 -13.91 -4.93
CA ASN A 174 11.67 -14.11 -6.12
C ASN A 174 12.66 -12.96 -6.36
N SER A 175 12.74 -12.00 -5.43
CA SER A 175 13.61 -10.82 -5.54
C SER A 175 13.39 -10.04 -6.84
N LYS A 176 12.13 -9.80 -7.20
CA LYS A 176 11.76 -9.04 -8.41
C LYS A 176 11.02 -7.77 -8.05
N ILE A 177 11.29 -6.70 -8.81
CA ILE A 177 10.59 -5.43 -8.69
C ILE A 177 10.21 -4.96 -10.08
N TRP A 178 8.96 -4.57 -10.25
CA TRP A 178 8.48 -3.90 -11.47
C TRP A 178 8.04 -2.50 -11.14
N VAL A 179 8.52 -1.53 -11.92
CA VAL A 179 8.17 -0.12 -11.76
C VAL A 179 7.26 0.30 -12.90
N TYR A 180 6.09 0.80 -12.53
CA TYR A 180 5.10 1.39 -13.41
C TYR A 180 5.14 2.90 -13.25
N LYS A 181 5.23 3.65 -14.36
CA LYS A 181 5.24 5.11 -14.34
C LYS A 181 4.37 5.70 -15.44
N ARG A 182 3.57 6.70 -15.09
CA ARG A 182 2.84 7.53 -16.05
C ARG A 182 3.73 8.66 -16.51
N SER A 183 3.90 8.82 -17.82
CA SER A 183 4.58 9.97 -18.41
C SER A 183 3.71 11.22 -18.39
N GLN A 184 4.33 12.37 -18.66
CA GLN A 184 3.62 13.64 -18.82
C GLN A 184 2.57 13.60 -19.95
N HIS A 185 2.75 12.73 -20.95
CA HIS A 185 1.79 12.53 -22.04
C HIS A 185 0.70 11.49 -21.70
N GLY A 186 0.62 11.02 -20.46
CA GLY A 186 -0.37 10.05 -20.01
C GLY A 186 -0.05 8.58 -20.30
N ASN A 187 0.97 8.30 -21.14
CA ASN A 187 1.42 6.95 -21.45
C ASN A 187 1.98 6.24 -20.21
N VAL A 188 1.68 4.95 -20.09
CA VAL A 188 2.07 4.10 -18.96
C VAL A 188 3.22 3.20 -19.40
N PHE A 189 4.32 3.22 -18.65
CA PHE A 189 5.49 2.39 -18.90
C PHE A 189 5.70 1.45 -17.73
N ARG A 190 6.08 0.21 -18.05
CA ARG A 190 6.54 -0.79 -17.08
C ARG A 190 7.98 -1.15 -17.40
N ARG A 191 8.82 -1.22 -16.38
CA ARG A 191 10.18 -1.80 -16.50
C ARG A 191 10.46 -2.72 -15.31
N GLU A 192 11.27 -3.73 -15.56
CA GLU A 192 11.89 -4.49 -14.48
C GLU A 192 12.96 -3.63 -13.81
N HIS A 193 13.08 -3.75 -12.50
CA HIS A 193 14.08 -3.11 -11.67
C HIS A 193 14.88 -4.20 -10.97
N ALA A 194 16.19 -4.02 -10.90
CA ALA A 194 17.05 -4.94 -10.16
C ALA A 194 16.61 -4.99 -8.68
N TRP A 195 16.82 -6.13 -8.02
CA TRP A 195 16.57 -6.21 -6.58
C TRP A 195 17.51 -5.29 -5.82
N GLY A 196 16.98 -4.18 -5.31
CA GLY A 196 17.73 -3.12 -4.68
C GLY A 196 16.88 -1.87 -4.51
N ASP A 197 17.43 -0.88 -3.82
CA ASP A 197 16.70 0.32 -3.42
C ASP A 197 15.99 1.02 -4.59
N VAL A 198 14.75 1.44 -4.35
CA VAL A 198 13.88 2.01 -5.39
C VAL A 198 13.52 3.44 -5.05
N GLU A 199 13.87 4.37 -5.94
CA GLU A 199 13.58 5.79 -5.78
C GLU A 199 12.13 6.13 -6.16
N GLY A 200 11.50 6.98 -5.35
CA GLY A 200 10.16 7.51 -5.58
C GLY A 200 10.08 8.67 -6.57
N GLY A 201 11.22 9.27 -6.94
CA GLY A 201 11.33 10.37 -7.89
C GLY A 201 10.42 11.56 -7.55
N ASP A 202 9.87 12.21 -8.58
CA ASP A 202 9.01 13.40 -8.41
C ASP A 202 7.68 13.10 -7.71
N ILE A 203 7.26 11.83 -7.67
CA ILE A 203 5.98 11.42 -7.06
C ILE A 203 6.11 11.33 -5.55
N LEU A 204 7.27 10.89 -5.06
CA LEU A 204 7.63 10.85 -3.65
C LEU A 204 9.02 11.49 -3.48
N PRO A 205 9.11 12.83 -3.47
CA PRO A 205 10.39 13.53 -3.49
C PRO A 205 11.31 13.14 -2.33
N GLY A 206 12.52 12.67 -2.67
CA GLY A 206 13.54 12.24 -1.71
C GLY A 206 13.21 10.93 -0.96
N PHE A 207 12.14 10.23 -1.35
CA PHE A 207 11.87 8.89 -0.83
C PHE A 207 12.64 7.85 -1.63
N THR A 208 13.30 6.94 -0.90
CA THR A 208 13.89 5.72 -1.44
C THR A 208 13.43 4.56 -0.57
N LEU A 209 12.84 3.54 -1.18
CA LEU A 209 12.50 2.31 -0.50
C LEU A 209 13.78 1.50 -0.30
N ASN A 210 14.12 1.24 0.96
CA ASN A 210 15.23 0.36 1.32
C ASN A 210 14.77 -1.09 1.21
N VAL A 211 15.23 -1.77 0.17
CA VAL A 211 14.83 -3.15 -0.16
C VAL A 211 15.57 -4.18 0.69
N LEU A 212 16.76 -3.84 1.18
CA LEU A 212 17.50 -4.71 2.10
C LEU A 212 16.72 -4.92 3.41
N MET A 213 16.12 -3.85 3.96
CA MET A 213 15.29 -3.94 5.17
C MET A 213 14.10 -4.88 4.97
N ILE A 214 13.50 -4.96 3.77
CA ILE A 214 12.44 -5.92 3.45
C ILE A 214 12.97 -7.35 3.61
N GLY A 215 14.13 -7.63 3.02
CA GLY A 215 14.81 -8.93 3.14
C GLY A 215 15.15 -9.30 4.58
N GLU A 216 15.60 -8.34 5.39
CA GLU A 216 15.91 -8.54 6.81
C GLU A 216 14.66 -8.95 7.59
N VAL A 217 13.55 -8.19 7.48
CA VAL A 217 12.34 -8.46 8.26
C VAL A 217 11.64 -9.76 7.87
N ILE A 218 11.73 -10.21 6.61
CA ILE A 218 11.15 -11.49 6.18
C ILE A 218 12.04 -12.69 6.50
N SER A 219 13.37 -12.51 6.55
CA SER A 219 14.31 -13.61 6.75
C SER A 219 14.36 -14.11 8.19
N GLN A 220 13.88 -13.32 9.16
CA GLN A 220 13.93 -13.60 10.60
C GLN A 220 15.31 -13.99 11.14
N LYS A 221 16.39 -13.78 10.37
CA LYS A 221 17.74 -14.01 10.86
C LYS A 221 17.98 -12.99 11.96
N SER A 222 18.17 -13.47 13.18
CA SER A 222 18.65 -12.63 14.26
C SER A 222 19.93 -11.96 13.78
N SER A 223 19.91 -10.64 13.66
CA SER A 223 21.14 -9.88 13.73
C SER A 223 21.71 -10.19 15.12
N GLU A 224 22.59 -11.19 15.20
CA GLU A 224 23.42 -11.38 16.37
C GLU A 224 24.27 -10.12 16.49
N SER A 225 23.78 -9.14 17.24
CA SER A 225 24.63 -8.06 17.72
C SER A 225 25.48 -8.67 18.82
N SER A 226 26.60 -9.24 18.43
CA SER A 226 27.77 -9.37 19.27
C SER A 226 28.32 -7.96 19.51
N SER A 227 28.13 -7.45 20.72
CA SER A 227 28.94 -6.43 21.44
C SER A 227 28.11 -5.99 22.64
N GLU A 228 28.35 -6.60 23.80
CA GLU A 228 29.26 -6.07 24.84
C GLU A 228 28.67 -4.84 25.55
N ASN A 229 28.52 -4.99 26.86
CA ASN A 229 28.04 -4.01 27.82
C ASN A 229 28.98 -2.79 27.88
N GLU A 230 28.92 -1.89 26.90
CA GLU A 230 29.38 -0.52 27.07
C GLU A 230 28.17 0.38 27.41
N GLU A 231 28.30 1.20 28.46
CA GLU A 231 27.34 2.25 28.77
C GLU A 231 27.31 3.27 27.62
N LEU A 232 26.46 3.03 26.63
CA LEU A 232 26.23 3.93 25.50
C LEU A 232 25.66 5.26 25.99
N GLN A 233 26.48 6.31 26.10
CA GLN A 233 25.98 7.66 26.33
C GLN A 233 25.89 8.44 25.01
N ILE A 234 24.67 8.78 24.59
CA ILE A 234 24.39 9.52 23.36
C ILE A 234 23.87 10.91 23.72
N ASN A 235 24.61 11.94 23.35
CA ASN A 235 24.20 13.33 23.53
C ASN A 235 23.45 13.82 22.28
N CYS A 236 22.32 14.49 22.46
CA CYS A 236 21.60 15.09 21.35
C CYS A 236 22.40 16.26 20.76
N PRO A 237 22.58 16.33 19.41
CA PRO A 237 23.35 17.41 18.80
C PRO A 237 22.62 18.76 18.77
N GLU A 238 21.32 18.79 19.08
CA GLU A 238 20.47 19.99 18.97
C GLU A 238 19.90 20.46 20.33
N CYS A 239 20.15 19.74 21.43
CA CYS A 239 19.74 20.16 22.78
C CYS A 239 20.49 19.38 23.86
N ASP A 240 20.33 19.76 25.12
CA ASP A 240 21.05 19.17 26.26
C ASP A 240 20.54 17.79 26.70
N ALA A 241 19.72 17.10 25.88
CA ALA A 241 19.19 15.79 26.21
C ALA A 241 20.23 14.68 25.97
N THR A 242 20.30 13.72 26.88
CA THR A 242 21.22 12.57 26.84
C THR A 242 20.46 11.25 26.93
N PHE A 243 20.95 10.20 26.27
CA PHE A 243 20.26 8.90 26.16
C PHE A 243 21.24 7.76 26.39
N SER A 244 20.74 6.68 26.98
CA SER A 244 21.49 5.43 27.21
C SER A 244 21.30 4.39 26.10
N ASP A 245 20.41 4.66 25.14
CA ASP A 245 20.10 3.73 24.05
C ASP A 245 19.72 4.46 22.76
N ARG A 246 19.99 3.82 21.62
CA ARG A 246 19.78 4.40 20.28
C ARG A 246 18.31 4.62 19.96
N TYR A 247 17.40 3.82 20.52
CA TYR A 247 15.98 3.89 20.23
C TYR A 247 15.35 5.14 20.84
N THR A 248 15.60 5.40 22.13
CA THR A 248 15.11 6.60 22.82
C THR A 248 15.73 7.86 22.24
N PHE A 249 17.02 7.83 21.90
CA PHE A 249 17.68 8.93 21.17
C PHE A 249 17.00 9.22 19.83
N THR A 250 16.82 8.20 18.97
CA THR A 250 16.19 8.38 17.64
C THR A 250 14.77 8.92 17.78
N LYS A 251 13.99 8.36 18.71
CA LYS A 251 12.64 8.83 19.02
C LYS A 251 12.64 10.28 19.50
N HIS A 252 13.56 10.68 20.36
CA HIS A 252 13.70 12.07 20.78
C HIS A 252 14.01 12.97 19.59
N TYR A 253 15.04 12.64 18.81
CA TYR A 253 15.52 13.46 17.72
C TYR A 253 14.42 13.70 16.67
N VAL A 254 13.73 12.63 16.26
CA VAL A 254 12.59 12.73 15.34
C VAL A 254 11.50 13.62 15.91
N ASN A 255 11.08 13.43 17.16
CA ASN A 255 9.95 14.17 17.72
C ASN A 255 10.27 15.64 18.03
N LYS A 256 11.48 15.93 18.49
CA LYS A 256 11.87 17.25 18.99
C LYS A 256 12.52 18.13 17.95
N HIS A 257 13.21 17.56 16.96
CA HIS A 257 14.05 18.32 16.04
C HIS A 257 13.59 18.18 14.59
N VAL A 258 13.19 16.97 14.16
CA VAL A 258 12.69 16.75 12.80
C VAL A 258 11.23 17.20 12.67
N CYS A 259 10.35 16.67 13.53
CA CYS A 259 8.90 16.81 13.41
C CYS A 259 8.31 17.99 14.19
N LYS A 260 9.12 18.99 14.61
CA LYS A 260 8.67 20.15 15.43
C LYS A 260 7.26 20.58 15.05
N ARG A 261 6.29 20.37 15.95
CA ARG A 261 4.92 20.87 15.83
C ARG A 261 5.00 22.39 15.80
N ARG A 262 4.39 23.04 14.81
CA ARG A 262 4.12 24.48 14.93
C ARG A 262 3.25 24.64 16.18
N ARG A 263 3.70 25.46 17.14
CA ARG A 263 2.78 26.00 18.15
C ARG A 263 1.72 26.76 17.35
N THR A 264 0.48 26.27 17.39
CA THR A 264 -0.70 27.01 16.94
C THR A 264 -0.91 28.20 17.86
#